data_AF-A0A1L5KUI4-F1
#
_entry.id   AF-A0A1L5KUI4-F1
#
_cell.length_a   1.000
_cell.length_b   1.000
_cell.length_c   1.000
_cell.angle_alpha   90.00
_cell.angle_beta   90.00
_cell.angle_gamma   90.00
#
_symmetry.space_group_name_H-M   'P 1'
#
loop_
_entity.id
_entity.type
_entity.pdbx_description
1 polymer ?
#
loop_
_entity_poly.entity_id
_entity_poly.type
_entity_poly.pdbx_seq_one_letter_code
_entity_poly.pdbx_strand_id
1 'polypeptide(L)'
;MMKSDTIESLITAVGGGYGEDFDISKVRYHKVIIMADADVDGAHIATLNLTLFFRYMRPMITAGYVYVAMPPLYRLKWTKGPHDFVYTDAERDRVLAEGKAN
;
A
#
# COMPACT_ATOMS: atom_id res chain seq x y z
N MET A 1 -14.11 -16.02 14.82
CA MET A 1 -13.51 -15.94 13.47
C MET A 1 -12.81 -14.60 13.18
N MET A 2 -12.87 -13.61 14.08
CA MET A 2 -11.89 -12.52 14.15
C MET A 2 -11.32 -12.50 15.58
N LYS A 3 -10.19 -13.14 15.80
CA LYS A 3 -9.40 -13.03 17.05
C LYS A 3 -7.97 -12.71 16.64
N SER A 4 -7.81 -11.56 16.01
CA SER A 4 -6.51 -11.02 15.67
C SER A 4 -6.52 -9.58 16.16
N ASP A 5 -5.71 -9.33 17.18
CA ASP A 5 -5.65 -8.03 17.87
C ASP A 5 -5.29 -6.91 16.89
N THR A 6 -4.54 -7.23 15.84
CA THR A 6 -4.18 -6.28 14.77
C THR A 6 -5.37 -5.91 13.89
N ILE A 7 -6.25 -6.86 13.55
CA ILE A 7 -7.47 -6.57 12.78
C ILE A 7 -8.45 -5.74 13.61
N GLU A 8 -8.63 -6.07 14.89
CA GLU A 8 -9.51 -5.31 15.78
C GLU A 8 -9.00 -3.88 16.00
N SER A 9 -7.68 -3.73 16.15
CA SER A 9 -7.03 -2.41 16.22
C SER A 9 -7.22 -1.61 14.93
N LEU A 10 -7.13 -2.25 13.76
CA LEU A 10 -7.34 -1.59 12.47
C LEU A 10 -8.80 -1.13 12.30
N ILE A 11 -9.76 -2.01 12.57
CA ILE A 11 -11.20 -1.69 12.49
C ILE A 11 -11.53 -0.53 13.44
N THR A 12 -11.00 -0.60 14.66
CA THR A 12 -11.13 0.48 15.61
C THR A 12 -10.50 1.74 15.05
N ALA A 13 -9.25 1.74 14.59
CA ALA A 13 -8.59 2.94 14.07
C ALA A 13 -9.37 3.62 12.94
N VAL A 14 -9.80 2.85 11.93
CA VAL A 14 -10.59 3.34 10.79
C VAL A 14 -11.91 3.98 11.24
N GLY A 15 -12.59 3.36 12.20
CA GLY A 15 -13.91 3.79 12.66
C GLY A 15 -15.02 3.45 11.65
N GLY A 16 -16.26 3.77 11.99
CA GLY A 16 -17.41 3.46 11.13
C GLY A 16 -17.91 2.01 11.20
N GLY A 17 -17.37 1.15 12.08
CA GLY A 17 -17.84 -0.23 12.21
C GLY A 17 -17.29 -1.15 11.12
N TYR A 18 -18.00 -2.23 10.81
CA TYR A 18 -17.64 -3.20 9.77
C TYR A 18 -18.86 -4.04 9.36
N GLY A 19 -18.82 -4.62 8.15
CA GLY A 19 -19.89 -5.48 7.64
C GLY A 19 -21.16 -4.71 7.32
N GLU A 20 -22.30 -5.21 7.78
CA GLU A 20 -23.62 -4.60 7.55
C GLU A 20 -23.81 -3.28 8.32
N ASP A 21 -23.15 -3.13 9.47
CA ASP A 21 -23.20 -1.93 10.30
C ASP A 21 -22.17 -0.86 9.88
N PHE A 22 -21.50 -1.04 8.73
CA PHE A 22 -20.47 -0.11 8.28
C PHE A 22 -21.06 1.22 7.81
N ASP A 23 -20.66 2.32 8.46
CA ASP A 23 -21.06 3.68 8.16
C ASP A 23 -19.84 4.53 7.75
N ILE A 24 -19.77 4.83 6.45
CA ILE A 24 -18.68 5.62 5.88
C ILE A 24 -18.63 7.06 6.42
N SER A 25 -19.74 7.63 6.90
CA SER A 25 -19.75 9.00 7.43
C SER A 25 -18.99 9.14 8.74
N LYS A 26 -18.76 8.02 9.44
CA LYS A 26 -18.08 7.95 10.74
C LYS A 26 -16.62 7.53 10.64
N VAL A 27 -16.08 7.34 9.43
CA VAL A 27 -14.67 7.01 9.24
C VAL A 27 -13.79 8.18 9.65
N ARG A 28 -12.71 7.89 10.37
CA ARG A 28 -11.77 8.92 10.83
C ARG A 28 -10.77 9.32 9.76
N TYR A 29 -10.49 8.41 8.83
CA TYR A 29 -9.45 8.59 7.82
C TYR A 29 -10.03 8.41 6.41
N HIS A 30 -9.88 9.46 5.60
CA HIS A 30 -10.28 9.48 4.19
C HIS A 30 -9.14 8.99 3.27
N LYS A 31 -7.98 8.68 3.87
CA LYS A 31 -6.83 8.07 3.20
C LYS A 31 -6.25 6.98 4.10
N VAL A 32 -6.41 5.74 3.67
CA VAL A 32 -5.80 4.55 4.27
C VAL A 32 -4.81 4.00 3.26
N ILE A 33 -3.54 3.95 3.65
CA ILE A 33 -2.45 3.54 2.76
C ILE A 33 -1.93 2.19 3.24
N ILE A 34 -2.10 1.17 2.41
CA ILE A 34 -1.51 -0.15 2.60
C ILE A 34 -0.08 -0.09 2.09
N MET A 35 0.88 -0.11 3.00
CA MET A 35 2.31 -0.13 2.68
C MET A 35 2.89 -1.44 3.19
N ALA A 36 3.39 -2.25 2.26
CA ALA A 36 4.05 -3.51 2.51
C ALA A 36 5.36 -3.56 1.71
N ASP A 37 6.20 -4.55 1.96
CA ASP A 37 7.48 -4.69 1.29
C ASP A 37 7.33 -4.94 -0.22
N ALA A 38 8.37 -4.62 -0.99
CA ALA A 38 8.34 -4.69 -2.46
C ALA A 38 8.44 -6.14 -3.03
N ASP A 39 8.36 -7.14 -2.16
CA ASP A 39 8.52 -8.55 -2.52
C ASP A 39 7.17 -9.28 -2.66
N VAL A 40 7.27 -10.58 -2.95
CA VAL A 40 6.10 -11.45 -3.12
C VAL A 40 5.25 -11.57 -1.85
N ASP A 41 5.88 -11.49 -0.68
CA ASP A 41 5.19 -11.60 0.61
C ASP A 41 4.46 -10.30 0.94
N GLY A 42 5.03 -9.14 0.59
CA GLY A 42 4.35 -7.86 0.65
C GLY A 42 3.11 -7.81 -0.27
N ALA A 43 3.20 -8.38 -1.47
CA ALA A 43 2.05 -8.53 -2.37
C ALA A 43 0.96 -9.44 -1.77
N HIS A 44 1.33 -10.53 -1.11
CA HIS A 44 0.39 -11.39 -0.38
C HIS A 44 -0.31 -10.63 0.75
N ILE A 45 0.43 -9.92 1.60
CA ILE A 45 -0.13 -9.13 2.71
C ILE A 45 -1.05 -8.02 2.20
N ALA A 46 -0.67 -7.32 1.13
CA ALA A 46 -1.50 -6.29 0.51
C ALA A 46 -2.84 -6.86 0.05
N THR A 47 -2.83 -8.03 -0.58
CA THR A 47 -4.04 -8.73 -1.05
C THR A 47 -4.95 -9.15 0.11
N LEU A 48 -4.38 -9.61 1.23
CA LEU A 48 -5.15 -9.95 2.44
C LEU A 48 -5.84 -8.71 3.02
N ASN A 49 -5.13 -7.59 3.12
CA ASN A 49 -5.71 -6.32 3.60
C ASN A 49 -6.79 -5.80 2.66
N LEU A 50 -6.56 -5.84 1.34
CA LEU A 50 -7.57 -5.47 0.35
C LEU A 50 -8.82 -6.35 0.46
N THR A 51 -8.66 -7.64 0.71
CA THR A 51 -9.78 -8.56 0.91
C THR A 51 -10.61 -8.21 2.15
N LEU A 52 -9.95 -7.78 3.24
CA LEU A 52 -10.62 -7.29 4.45
C LEU A 52 -11.48 -6.05 4.13
N PHE A 53 -10.90 -5.03 3.50
CA PHE A 53 -11.64 -3.84 3.09
C PHE A 53 -12.77 -4.18 2.12
N PHE A 54 -12.54 -5.10 1.18
CA PHE A 54 -13.55 -5.47 0.19
C PHE A 54 -14.74 -6.24 0.77
N ARG A 55 -14.51 -7.13 1.76
CA ARG A 55 -15.56 -7.93 2.40
C ARG A 55 -16.32 -7.15 3.46
N TYR A 56 -15.66 -6.29 4.23
CA TYR A 56 -16.23 -5.70 5.45
C TYR A 56 -16.36 -4.18 5.41
N MET A 57 -15.67 -3.48 4.50
CA MET A 57 -15.67 -2.01 4.43
C MET A 57 -15.71 -1.53 2.98
N ARG A 58 -16.47 -2.23 2.13
CA ARG A 58 -16.51 -1.98 0.68
C ARG A 58 -16.73 -0.51 0.31
N PRO A 59 -17.57 0.27 1.04
CA PRO A 59 -17.76 1.68 0.71
C PRO A 59 -16.48 2.53 0.75
N MET A 60 -15.47 2.15 1.55
CA MET A 60 -14.17 2.83 1.55
C MET A 60 -13.43 2.70 0.22
N ILE A 61 -13.55 1.54 -0.44
CA ILE A 61 -12.94 1.30 -1.74
C ILE A 61 -13.67 2.14 -2.80
N THR A 62 -15.01 2.11 -2.80
CA THR A 62 -15.80 2.86 -3.79
C THR A 62 -15.69 4.37 -3.64
N ALA A 63 -15.45 4.86 -2.42
CA ALA A 63 -15.20 6.28 -2.16
C ALA A 63 -13.74 6.71 -2.47
N GLY A 64 -12.85 5.78 -2.83
CA GLY A 64 -11.46 6.09 -3.13
C GLY A 64 -10.61 6.44 -1.89
N TYR A 65 -10.93 5.87 -0.73
CA TYR A 65 -10.17 6.10 0.50
C TYR A 65 -9.03 5.10 0.72
N VAL A 66 -9.02 3.97 0.01
CA VAL A 66 -8.01 2.91 0.15
C VAL A 66 -6.97 3.03 -0.96
N TYR A 67 -5.70 3.08 -0.57
CA TYR A 67 -4.54 3.22 -1.45
C TYR A 67 -3.55 2.09 -1.17
N VAL A 68 -2.82 1.64 -2.18
CA VAL A 68 -1.70 0.72 -2.04
C VAL A 68 -0.43 1.49 -2.40
N ALA A 69 0.50 1.59 -1.46
CA ALA A 69 1.79 2.21 -1.71
C ALA A 69 2.67 1.27 -2.53
N MET A 70 3.40 1.83 -3.50
CA MET A 70 4.41 1.12 -4.27
C MET A 70 5.79 1.58 -3.78
N PRO A 71 6.46 0.85 -2.89
CA PRO A 71 7.81 1.18 -2.46
C PRO A 71 8.80 1.04 -3.63
N PRO A 72 9.92 1.78 -3.62
CA PRO A 72 10.96 1.65 -4.64
C PRO A 72 11.65 0.28 -4.52
N LEU A 73 11.89 -0.36 -5.67
CA LEU A 73 12.53 -1.67 -5.75
C LEU A 73 14.07 -1.55 -5.68
N TYR A 74 14.63 -0.48 -6.27
CA TYR A 74 16.05 -0.20 -6.23
C TYR A 74 16.35 1.25 -5.88
N ARG A 75 17.52 1.45 -5.27
CA ARG A 75 18.17 2.76 -5.11
C ARG A 75 19.46 2.76 -5.89
N LEU A 76 19.53 3.53 -6.97
CA LEU A 76 20.72 3.68 -7.81
C LEU A 76 21.68 4.69 -7.17
N LYS A 77 22.85 4.20 -6.77
CA LYS A 77 23.89 5.01 -6.13
C LYS A 77 24.91 5.48 -7.17
N TRP A 78 24.77 6.72 -7.62
CA TRP A 78 25.74 7.38 -8.46
C TRP A 78 26.94 7.92 -7.68
N THR A 79 28.13 7.89 -8.30
CA THR A 79 29.36 8.46 -7.73
C THR A 79 29.35 9.99 -7.78
N LYS A 80 28.67 10.58 -8.76
CA LYS A 80 28.44 12.02 -8.90
C LYS A 80 26.95 12.26 -9.17
N GLY A 81 26.32 13.13 -8.38
CA GLY A 81 24.90 13.49 -8.55
C GLY A 81 23.93 12.87 -7.53
N PRO A 82 22.64 13.27 -7.57
CA PRO A 82 21.60 12.75 -6.67
C PRO A 82 21.26 11.30 -6.99
N HIS A 83 20.93 10.49 -5.98
CA HIS A 83 20.55 9.08 -6.16
C HIS A 83 19.12 8.95 -6.70
N ASP A 84 18.92 7.99 -7.60
CA ASP A 84 17.61 7.68 -8.15
C ASP A 84 16.96 6.50 -7.41
N PHE A 85 15.64 6.51 -7.38
CA PHE A 85 14.81 5.40 -6.92
C PHE A 85 13.99 4.91 -8.10
N VAL A 86 14.06 3.61 -8.38
CA VAL A 86 13.37 2.98 -9.50
C VAL A 86 12.50 1.84 -9.00
N TYR A 87 11.40 1.59 -9.70
CA TYR A 87 10.30 0.76 -9.22
C TYR A 87 10.19 -0.55 -10.01
N THR A 88 10.93 -0.69 -11.11
CA THR A 88 10.95 -1.89 -11.94
C THR A 88 12.37 -2.25 -12.40
N ASP A 89 12.57 -3.52 -12.77
CA ASP A 89 13.80 -4.00 -13.42
C ASP A 89 14.09 -3.25 -14.72
N ALA A 90 13.06 -3.01 -15.54
CA ALA A 90 13.21 -2.31 -16.81
C ALA A 90 13.66 -0.85 -16.61
N GLU A 91 13.10 -0.15 -15.62
CA GLU A 91 13.53 1.20 -15.25
C GLU A 91 14.96 1.21 -14.74
N ARG A 92 15.34 0.23 -13.91
CA ARG A 92 16.72 0.09 -13.45
C ARG A 92 17.68 0.01 -14.63
N ASP A 93 17.42 -0.87 -15.59
CA ASP A 93 18.32 -1.10 -16.72
C ASP A 93 18.41 0.12 -17.64
N ARG A 94 17.29 0.80 -17.90
CA ARG A 94 17.26 2.05 -18.67
C ARG A 94 18.06 3.15 -17.99
N VAL A 95 17.77 3.43 -16.71
CA VAL A 95 18.39 4.52 -15.96
C VAL A 95 19.88 4.24 -15.72
N LEU A 96 20.27 2.97 -15.53
CA LEU A 96 21.68 2.55 -15.50
C LEU A 96 22.41 2.78 -16.83
N ALA A 97 21.76 2.54 -17.96
CA ALA A 97 22.35 2.78 -19.28
C ALA A 97 22.54 4.29 -19.54
N GLU A 98 21.52 5.10 -19.22
CA GLU A 98 21.57 6.57 -19.34
C GLU A 98 22.66 7.18 -18.45
N GLY A 99 22.80 6.72 -17.21
CA GLY A 99 23.82 7.22 -16.28
C GLY A 99 25.26 6.81 -16.61
N LYS A 100 25.47 5.76 -17.43
CA LYS A 100 26.80 5.36 -17.94
C LYS A 100 27.20 6.09 -19.22
N ALA A 101 26.23 6.60 -19.98
CA ALA A 101 26.46 7.32 -21.23
C ALA A 101 26.87 8.79 -21.00
N ASN A 102 26.66 9.31 -19.79
CA ASN A 102 27.04 10.65 -19.34
C ASN A 102 28.30 10.60 -18.45
#